data_AF-A0A1J1IIK6-F1
#
_entry.id   AF-A0A1J1IIK6-F1
#
_cell.length_a   1.000
_cell.length_b   1.000
_cell.length_c   1.000
_cell.angle_alpha   90.00
_cell.angle_beta   90.00
_cell.angle_gamma   90.00
#
_symmetry.space_group_name_H-M   'P 1'
#
loop_
_entity.id
_entity.type
_entity.pdbx_description
1 polymer ?
#
loop_
_entity_poly.entity_id
_entity_poly.type
_entity_poly.pdbx_seq_one_letter_code
_entity_poly.pdbx_strand_id
1 'polypeptide(L)'
;MRFLTVIVGAIFGVTFCKSSQHDVIVIQLLTVNYTNPCQRTFITVHIDPTLSKRNNKKKYNDTITNAELKIISQSLFDEDKKNFLSLVNVNYQGFLNASNIGEDQAPESLLQIDTNILNNDPIITNMKRLYDNFEMNSSIDEIKTDEEEMEENDFIKLIMETSVMKLTMEILAKAGFTSSDPHHHFKLIKTLWFDFYPRHRKLNRTSSGFEHVFLSEIKKGKIIGLHNWIYFGNVERHNQLNYKGWLSKVKLRDRAQVVKVNFSLNGLNKTVSSFFIGTSPELEMALYTLCFHMRPNRSCRMTCDGIPFSITTYSLTHDNRKFVATAYVNL
;
A
#
# COMPACT_ATOMS: atom_id res chain seq x y z
N MET A 1 -34.55 -24.20 8.58
CA MET A 1 -34.01 -23.20 7.63
C MET A 1 -32.49 -23.31 7.65
N ARG A 2 -31.90 -24.02 6.66
CA ARG A 2 -30.45 -24.13 6.51
C ARG A 2 -29.99 -22.97 5.62
N PHE A 3 -29.15 -22.09 6.14
CA PHE A 3 -28.44 -21.13 5.30
C PHE A 3 -27.40 -21.88 4.49
N LEU A 4 -27.62 -21.95 3.17
CA LEU A 4 -26.63 -22.41 2.21
C LEU A 4 -25.63 -21.26 2.02
N THR A 5 -24.45 -21.36 2.61
CA THR A 5 -23.32 -20.48 2.29
C THR A 5 -22.83 -20.86 0.89
N VAL A 6 -23.32 -20.18 -0.14
CA VAL A 6 -22.79 -20.33 -1.50
C VAL A 6 -21.48 -19.55 -1.55
N ILE A 7 -20.36 -20.25 -1.46
CA ILE A 7 -19.04 -19.71 -1.77
C ILE A 7 -18.98 -19.57 -3.29
N VAL A 8 -19.23 -18.37 -3.81
CA VAL A 8 -18.99 -18.06 -5.23
C VAL A 8 -17.53 -17.62 -5.35
N GLY A 9 -16.66 -18.54 -5.75
CA GLY A 9 -15.33 -18.18 -6.25
C GLY A 9 -15.46 -17.35 -7.52
N ALA A 10 -14.76 -16.21 -7.58
CA ALA A 10 -14.65 -15.41 -8.79
C ALA A 10 -13.89 -16.21 -9.86
N ILE A 11 -14.58 -16.62 -10.93
CA ILE A 11 -13.93 -17.20 -12.12
C ILE A 11 -13.53 -16.02 -13.01
N PHE A 12 -12.24 -15.69 -13.04
CA PHE A 12 -11.70 -14.71 -13.99
C PHE A 12 -11.59 -15.35 -15.38
N GLY A 13 -12.36 -14.84 -16.34
CA GLY A 13 -12.20 -15.15 -17.76
C GLY A 13 -11.49 -13.99 -18.46
N VAL A 14 -10.34 -14.25 -19.07
CA VAL A 14 -9.62 -13.28 -19.90
C VAL A 14 -9.97 -13.56 -21.37
N THR A 15 -10.58 -12.58 -22.06
CA THR A 15 -10.90 -12.69 -23.49
C THR A 15 -9.96 -11.80 -24.30
N PHE A 16 -9.32 -12.37 -25.33
CA PHE A 16 -8.49 -11.63 -26.29
C PHE A 16 -9.34 -11.21 -27.49
N CYS A 17 -9.55 -9.91 -27.69
CA CYS A 17 -10.10 -9.38 -28.94
C CYS A 17 -9.04 -8.58 -29.68
N LYS A 18 -8.63 -9.05 -30.86
CA LYS A 18 -7.75 -8.33 -31.77
C LYS A 18 -8.62 -7.45 -32.67
N SER A 19 -8.56 -6.13 -32.51
CA SER A 19 -9.25 -5.16 -33.38
C SER A 19 -8.24 -4.49 -34.31
N SER A 20 -8.60 -4.35 -35.58
CA SER A 20 -7.70 -4.02 -36.70
C SER A 20 -7.25 -2.56 -36.78
N GLN A 21 -7.15 -1.81 -35.67
CA GLN A 21 -6.59 -0.46 -35.76
C GLN A 21 -5.83 0.11 -34.56
N HIS A 22 -5.89 -0.48 -33.38
CA HIS A 22 -4.94 -0.24 -32.29
C HIS A 22 -4.97 -1.50 -31.41
N ASP A 23 -3.81 -2.05 -31.05
CA ASP A 23 -3.74 -3.17 -30.08
C ASP A 23 -4.19 -2.63 -28.73
N VAL A 24 -5.48 -2.74 -28.38
CA VAL A 24 -6.00 -2.33 -27.07
C VAL A 24 -6.18 -3.58 -26.22
N ILE A 25 -5.51 -3.64 -25.07
CA ILE A 25 -5.65 -4.75 -24.13
C ILE A 25 -6.86 -4.47 -23.24
N VAL A 26 -7.81 -5.40 -23.25
CA VAL A 26 -9.05 -5.36 -22.45
C VAL A 26 -8.89 -6.23 -21.21
N ILE A 27 -8.93 -5.64 -20.01
CA ILE A 27 -9.16 -6.41 -18.78
C ILE A 27 -10.65 -6.42 -18.52
N GLN A 28 -11.27 -7.61 -18.54
CA GLN A 28 -12.62 -7.79 -18.05
C GLN A 28 -12.57 -8.08 -16.54
N LEU A 29 -12.91 -7.07 -15.75
CA LEU A 29 -13.11 -7.24 -14.31
C LEU A 29 -14.58 -7.60 -14.06
N LEU A 30 -14.81 -8.72 -13.40
CA LEU A 30 -16.13 -9.11 -12.92
C LEU A 30 -16.41 -8.35 -11.63
N THR A 31 -17.37 -7.45 -11.68
CA THR A 31 -17.90 -6.81 -10.45
C THR A 31 -19.24 -7.44 -10.11
N VAL A 32 -19.40 -7.85 -8.85
CA VAL A 32 -20.68 -8.35 -8.32
C VAL A 32 -21.37 -7.18 -7.64
N ASN A 33 -22.58 -6.84 -8.10
CA ASN A 33 -23.36 -5.81 -7.45
C ASN A 33 -23.93 -6.37 -6.13
N TYR A 34 -23.46 -5.86 -4.99
CA TYR A 34 -23.87 -6.33 -3.66
C TYR A 34 -25.38 -6.16 -3.39
N THR A 35 -26.05 -5.27 -4.12
CA THR A 35 -27.51 -5.08 -4.02
C THR A 35 -28.31 -6.04 -4.91
N ASN A 36 -27.69 -6.67 -5.91
CA ASN A 36 -28.36 -7.58 -6.82
C ASN A 36 -27.35 -8.63 -7.37
N PRO A 37 -27.10 -9.73 -6.65
CA PRO A 37 -26.01 -10.67 -6.94
C PRO A 37 -26.16 -11.44 -8.27
N CYS A 38 -27.32 -11.36 -8.93
CA CYS A 38 -27.54 -11.90 -10.28
C CYS A 38 -27.05 -10.98 -11.41
N GLN A 39 -26.71 -9.71 -11.12
CA GLN A 39 -26.26 -8.76 -12.13
C GLN A 39 -24.72 -8.75 -12.19
N ARG A 40 -24.15 -9.49 -13.15
CA ARG A 40 -22.72 -9.47 -13.45
C ARG A 40 -22.43 -8.34 -14.43
N THR A 41 -21.58 -7.40 -14.06
CA THR A 41 -21.12 -6.34 -14.97
C THR A 41 -19.66 -6.61 -15.32
N PHE A 42 -19.39 -6.82 -16.61
CA PHE A 42 -18.02 -6.87 -17.13
C PHE A 42 -17.56 -5.45 -17.37
N ILE A 43 -16.52 -5.03 -16.66
CA ILE A 43 -15.90 -3.72 -16.89
C ILE A 43 -14.64 -3.94 -17.70
N THR A 44 -14.58 -3.31 -18.86
CA THR A 44 -13.42 -3.30 -19.76
C THR A 44 -12.46 -2.17 -19.36
N VAL A 45 -11.27 -2.51 -18.90
CA VAL A 45 -10.15 -1.56 -18.78
C VAL A 45 -9.36 -1.60 -20.07
N HIS A 46 -9.14 -0.44 -20.71
CA HIS A 46 -8.42 -0.31 -21.97
C HIS A 46 -6.98 0.13 -21.72
N ILE A 47 -6.03 -0.74 -22.02
CA ILE A 47 -4.60 -0.48 -21.82
C ILE A 47 -3.91 -0.42 -23.19
N ASP A 48 -3.24 0.70 -23.48
CA ASP A 48 -2.42 0.87 -24.70
C ASP A 48 -0.99 0.30 -24.48
N PRO A 49 -0.62 -0.80 -25.15
CA PRO A 49 0.66 -1.49 -24.99
C PRO A 49 1.81 -0.85 -25.80
N THR A 50 1.56 0.15 -26.64
CA THR A 50 2.57 0.67 -27.59
C THR A 50 3.57 1.68 -27.00
N LEU A 51 3.40 2.06 -25.74
CA LEU A 51 4.09 3.21 -25.14
C LEU A 51 5.39 2.88 -24.37
N SER A 52 5.68 1.61 -24.06
CA SER A 52 6.94 1.22 -23.39
C SER A 52 8.20 1.48 -24.24
N LYS A 53 8.03 1.76 -25.54
CA LYS A 53 9.12 1.96 -26.51
C LYS A 53 9.52 3.43 -26.74
N ARG A 54 8.86 4.42 -26.12
CA ARG A 54 9.19 5.85 -26.35
C ARG A 54 10.17 6.38 -25.29
N ASN A 55 11.46 6.20 -25.56
CA ASN A 55 12.51 6.99 -24.92
C ASN A 55 12.50 8.44 -25.44
N ASN A 56 12.67 9.37 -24.50
CA ASN A 56 12.97 10.82 -24.63
C ASN A 56 11.83 11.81 -24.36
N LYS A 57 12.02 12.54 -23.24
CA LYS A 57 11.53 13.88 -22.84
C LYS A 57 10.09 14.29 -23.23
N LYS A 58 9.30 14.56 -22.18
CA LYS A 58 8.05 15.33 -22.12
C LYS A 58 6.80 14.67 -22.74
N LYS A 59 6.04 13.99 -21.87
CA LYS A 59 4.59 14.11 -21.56
C LYS A 59 4.19 12.74 -21.02
N TYR A 60 3.98 12.61 -19.71
CA TYR A 60 3.39 11.38 -19.15
C TYR A 60 1.96 11.30 -19.68
N ASN A 61 1.77 10.67 -20.84
CA ASN A 61 0.45 10.21 -21.23
C ASN A 61 0.15 9.05 -20.28
N ASP A 62 -0.70 9.32 -19.30
CA ASP A 62 -1.16 8.33 -18.35
C ASP A 62 -1.79 7.17 -19.15
N THR A 63 -1.14 6.00 -19.13
CA THR A 63 -1.57 4.80 -19.86
C THR A 63 -2.91 4.25 -19.38
N ILE A 64 -3.32 4.65 -18.18
CA ILE A 64 -4.56 4.27 -17.50
C ILE A 64 -5.21 5.56 -17.00
N THR A 65 -6.48 5.77 -17.30
CA THR A 65 -7.27 6.95 -16.93
C THR A 65 -7.63 6.98 -15.44
N ASN A 66 -8.07 8.13 -14.93
CA ASN A 66 -8.55 8.23 -13.55
C ASN A 66 -9.84 7.42 -13.30
N ALA A 67 -10.65 7.18 -14.34
CA ALA A 67 -11.84 6.34 -14.22
C ALA A 67 -11.43 4.87 -14.05
N GLU A 68 -10.45 4.41 -14.83
CA GLU A 68 -9.91 3.05 -14.73
C GLU A 68 -9.17 2.83 -13.40
N LEU A 69 -8.42 3.81 -12.90
CA LEU A 69 -7.80 3.73 -11.58
C LEU A 69 -8.82 3.50 -10.45
N LYS A 70 -10.01 4.10 -10.54
CA LYS A 70 -11.09 3.88 -9.58
C LYS A 70 -11.66 2.47 -9.67
N ILE A 71 -11.86 1.95 -10.88
CA ILE A 71 -12.32 0.57 -11.10
C ILE A 71 -11.29 -0.42 -10.55
N ILE A 72 -10.01 -0.18 -10.86
CA ILE A 72 -8.89 -1.02 -10.38
C ILE A 72 -8.83 -0.99 -8.86
N SER A 73 -8.84 0.20 -8.24
CA SER A 73 -8.77 0.28 -6.77
C SER A 73 -9.95 -0.41 -6.12
N GLN A 74 -11.17 -0.24 -6.64
CA GLN A 74 -12.34 -0.96 -6.15
C GLN A 74 -12.13 -2.48 -6.23
N SER A 75 -11.62 -2.97 -7.35
CA SER A 75 -11.38 -4.41 -7.55
C SER A 75 -10.33 -4.96 -6.58
N LEU A 76 -9.30 -4.17 -6.24
CA LEU A 76 -8.31 -4.57 -5.23
C LEU A 76 -8.92 -4.65 -3.83
N PHE A 77 -9.78 -3.69 -3.44
CA PHE A 77 -10.54 -3.81 -2.19
C PHE A 77 -11.48 -5.02 -2.20
N ASP A 78 -12.13 -5.30 -3.33
CA ASP A 78 -12.99 -6.48 -3.50
C ASP A 78 -12.23 -7.79 -3.34
N GLU A 79 -10.97 -7.85 -3.79
CA GLU A 79 -10.09 -9.00 -3.57
C GLU A 79 -9.55 -9.11 -2.14
N ASP A 80 -9.46 -8.00 -1.40
CA ASP A 80 -9.08 -8.03 0.01
C ASP A 80 -10.24 -8.55 0.88
N LYS A 81 -10.24 -9.88 1.06
CA LYS A 81 -11.28 -10.58 1.84
C LYS A 81 -11.07 -10.46 3.35
N LYS A 82 -9.91 -9.98 3.79
CA LYS A 82 -9.61 -9.76 5.21
C LYS A 82 -10.24 -8.45 5.63
N ASN A 83 -11.06 -8.48 6.69
CA ASN A 83 -11.59 -7.26 7.29
C ASN A 83 -11.02 -7.08 8.69
N PHE A 84 -9.84 -6.46 8.76
CA PHE A 84 -9.21 -6.14 10.05
C PHE A 84 -9.84 -4.93 10.73
N LEU A 85 -10.62 -4.11 10.02
CA LEU A 85 -11.27 -2.94 10.63
C LEU A 85 -12.19 -3.35 11.78
N SER A 86 -12.89 -4.48 11.65
CA SER A 86 -13.75 -5.03 12.70
C SER A 86 -13.00 -5.37 14.00
N LEU A 87 -11.68 -5.53 13.94
CA LEU A 87 -10.81 -5.87 15.08
C LEU A 87 -10.18 -4.65 15.76
N VAL A 88 -10.43 -3.45 15.20
CA VAL A 88 -9.78 -2.21 15.64
C VAL A 88 -10.84 -1.26 16.17
N ASN A 89 -10.77 -0.98 17.47
CA ASN A 89 -11.46 0.16 18.05
C ASN A 89 -10.58 1.41 17.93
N VAL A 90 -11.06 2.42 17.20
CA VAL A 90 -10.32 3.65 16.92
C VAL A 90 -10.79 4.77 17.85
N ASN A 91 -9.94 5.13 18.80
CA ASN A 91 -10.19 6.21 19.77
C ASN A 91 -9.63 7.54 19.26
N TYR A 92 -10.39 8.25 18.41
CA TYR A 92 -9.88 9.45 17.74
C TYR A 92 -9.54 10.61 18.69
N GLN A 93 -10.24 10.75 19.82
CA GLN A 93 -10.02 11.85 20.77
C GLN A 93 -10.07 13.24 20.09
N GLY A 94 -9.16 14.15 20.43
CA GLY A 94 -9.20 15.56 20.03
C GLY A 94 -8.80 15.85 18.58
N PHE A 95 -9.42 16.88 18.02
CA PHE A 95 -9.12 17.43 16.70
C PHE A 95 -7.99 18.47 16.76
N LEU A 96 -7.12 18.41 15.76
CA LEU A 96 -6.00 19.34 15.57
C LEU A 96 -6.21 20.23 14.34
N ASN A 97 -5.95 21.52 14.50
CA ASN A 97 -5.92 22.53 13.46
C ASN A 97 -4.60 23.31 13.53
N ALA A 98 -4.48 24.39 12.77
CA ALA A 98 -3.24 25.18 12.70
C ALA A 98 -2.82 25.82 14.04
N SER A 99 -3.74 26.09 14.97
CA SER A 99 -3.45 26.77 16.24
C SER A 99 -2.99 25.84 17.36
N ASN A 100 -3.37 24.56 17.33
CA ASN A 100 -3.05 23.60 18.40
C ASN A 100 -2.21 22.41 17.91
N ILE A 101 -1.71 22.44 16.68
CA ILE A 101 -0.87 21.35 16.14
C ILE A 101 0.40 21.16 16.97
N GLY A 102 0.59 19.94 17.49
CA GLY A 102 1.72 19.59 18.35
C GLY A 102 1.41 19.60 19.84
N GLU A 103 0.28 20.21 20.24
CA GLU A 103 -0.31 19.98 21.56
C GLU A 103 -0.86 18.56 21.65
N ASP A 104 -0.88 18.02 22.86
CA ASP A 104 -1.47 16.72 23.12
C ASP A 104 -2.98 16.89 23.39
N GLN A 105 -3.78 16.57 22.38
CA GLN A 105 -5.25 16.57 22.44
C GLN A 105 -5.78 15.12 22.50
N ALA A 106 -4.92 14.15 22.81
CA ALA A 106 -5.24 12.73 22.78
C ALA A 106 -4.42 11.94 23.83
N PRO A 107 -4.75 12.06 25.13
CA PRO A 107 -3.99 11.42 26.20
C PRO A 107 -4.04 9.88 26.22
N GLU A 108 -4.91 9.25 25.41
CA GLU A 108 -5.04 7.80 25.28
C GLU A 108 -4.51 7.30 23.93
N SER A 109 -4.30 5.99 23.79
CA SER A 109 -3.92 5.38 22.51
C SER A 109 -5.01 5.53 21.45
N LEU A 110 -4.62 5.78 20.20
CA LEU A 110 -5.51 5.82 19.05
C LEU A 110 -6.08 4.43 18.72
N LEU A 111 -5.22 3.40 18.73
CA LEU A 111 -5.56 2.07 18.23
C LEU A 111 -5.65 1.04 19.37
N GLN A 112 -6.87 0.64 19.69
CA GLN A 112 -7.13 -0.53 20.52
C GLN A 112 -7.41 -1.72 19.61
N ILE A 113 -6.45 -2.65 19.53
CA ILE A 113 -6.48 -3.74 18.55
C ILE A 113 -6.55 -5.08 19.27
N ASP A 114 -7.49 -5.93 18.87
CA ASP A 114 -7.49 -7.35 19.25
C ASP A 114 -6.35 -8.07 18.52
N THR A 115 -5.26 -8.30 19.24
CA THR A 115 -4.04 -8.87 18.66
C THR A 115 -4.12 -10.36 18.39
N ASN A 116 -5.10 -11.08 18.94
CA ASN A 116 -5.14 -12.54 18.82
C ASN A 116 -5.30 -12.97 17.37
N ILE A 117 -6.18 -12.33 16.62
CA ILE A 117 -6.41 -12.65 15.21
C ILE A 117 -5.25 -12.13 14.34
N LEU A 118 -4.70 -10.95 14.63
CA LEU A 118 -3.56 -10.42 13.89
C LEU A 118 -2.30 -11.27 14.05
N ASN A 119 -2.05 -11.82 15.25
CA ASN A 119 -0.89 -12.67 15.51
C ASN A 119 -1.01 -14.07 14.88
N ASN A 120 -2.22 -14.47 14.49
CA ASN A 120 -2.47 -15.73 13.80
C ASN A 120 -2.49 -15.59 12.27
N ASP A 121 -2.46 -14.36 11.74
CA ASP A 121 -2.36 -14.13 10.30
C ASP A 121 -0.91 -14.33 9.81
N PRO A 122 -0.63 -15.26 8.88
CA PRO A 122 0.73 -15.57 8.46
C PRO A 122 1.48 -14.39 7.83
N ILE A 123 0.78 -13.50 7.12
CA ILE A 123 1.38 -12.34 6.46
C ILE A 123 1.79 -11.32 7.52
N ILE A 124 0.92 -11.04 8.49
CA ILE A 124 1.22 -10.10 9.58
C ILE A 124 2.35 -10.65 10.47
N THR A 125 2.34 -11.95 10.78
CA THR A 125 3.41 -12.58 11.56
C THR A 125 4.75 -12.49 10.84
N ASN A 126 4.80 -12.73 9.52
CA ASN A 126 6.05 -12.54 8.78
C ASN A 126 6.44 -11.06 8.64
N MET A 127 5.47 -10.15 8.48
CA MET A 127 5.73 -8.72 8.47
C MET A 127 6.38 -8.24 9.77
N LYS A 128 5.95 -8.79 10.92
CA LYS A 128 6.51 -8.44 12.24
C LYS A 128 7.94 -8.92 12.43
N ARG A 129 8.35 -10.02 11.79
CA ARG A 129 9.75 -10.47 11.76
C ARG A 129 10.66 -9.49 11.04
N LEU A 130 10.10 -8.65 10.17
CA LEU A 130 10.87 -7.61 9.49
C LEU A 130 11.13 -6.38 10.36
N TYR A 131 10.58 -6.28 11.57
CA TYR A 131 10.62 -5.04 12.34
C TYR A 131 12.00 -4.72 12.93
N ASP A 132 12.79 -5.75 13.25
CA ASP A 132 14.15 -5.67 13.78
C ASP A 132 15.23 -5.83 12.72
N ASN A 133 14.84 -6.05 11.45
CA ASN A 133 15.77 -6.20 10.32
C ASN A 133 16.34 -4.88 9.80
N PHE A 134 15.84 -3.73 10.27
CA PHE A 134 16.17 -2.42 9.72
C PHE A 134 16.71 -1.46 10.77
N GLU A 135 17.64 -0.62 10.32
CA GLU A 135 18.30 0.34 11.18
C GLU A 135 17.56 1.69 11.18
N MET A 136 16.79 1.94 12.24
CA MET A 136 15.91 3.13 12.32
C MET A 136 16.63 4.46 12.03
N ASN A 137 17.93 4.59 12.29
CA ASN A 137 18.69 5.77 11.92
C ASN A 137 19.22 5.67 10.49
N SER A 138 18.56 6.38 9.55
CA SER A 138 18.90 6.40 8.11
C SER A 138 20.28 7.00 7.78
N SER A 139 21.10 7.33 8.78
CA SER A 139 22.49 7.79 8.64
C SER A 139 23.52 6.69 8.92
N ILE A 140 23.06 5.48 9.23
CA ILE A 140 23.88 4.28 9.41
C ILE A 140 23.77 3.44 8.14
N ASP A 141 24.88 2.82 7.72
CA ASP A 141 24.88 1.92 6.56
C ASP A 141 24.46 0.52 7.04
N GLU A 142 23.56 -0.11 6.30
CA GLU A 142 22.93 -1.38 6.67
C GLU A 142 23.53 -2.54 5.86
N ILE A 143 23.87 -3.61 6.58
CA ILE A 143 24.32 -4.87 6.01
C ILE A 143 23.23 -5.90 6.26
N LYS A 144 22.67 -6.42 5.16
CA LYS A 144 21.64 -7.44 5.23
C LYS A 144 22.27 -8.78 5.60
N THR A 145 21.76 -9.45 6.64
CA THR A 145 22.12 -10.83 6.98
C THR A 145 21.40 -11.83 6.07
N ASP A 146 21.86 -13.08 6.05
CA ASP A 146 21.19 -14.14 5.28
C ASP A 146 19.81 -14.44 5.87
N GLU A 147 19.66 -14.34 7.19
CA GLU A 147 18.39 -14.48 7.90
C GLU A 147 17.40 -13.38 7.51
N GLU A 148 17.81 -12.12 7.50
CA GLU A 148 16.96 -10.98 7.08
C GLU A 148 16.51 -11.13 5.62
N GLU A 149 17.42 -11.56 4.74
CA GLU A 149 17.11 -11.83 3.34
C GLU A 149 16.08 -12.97 3.20
N MET A 150 16.18 -14.02 4.01
CA MET A 150 15.18 -15.10 4.06
C MET A 150 13.81 -14.59 4.53
N GLU A 151 13.78 -13.76 5.56
CA GLU A 151 12.52 -13.21 6.11
C GLU A 151 11.79 -12.31 5.14
N GLU A 152 12.52 -11.44 4.44
CA GLU A 152 11.94 -10.64 3.36
C GLU A 152 11.39 -11.53 2.25
N ASN A 153 12.14 -12.57 1.85
CA ASN A 153 11.73 -13.47 0.79
C ASN A 153 10.48 -14.27 1.18
N ASP A 154 10.35 -14.69 2.43
CA ASP A 154 9.18 -15.40 2.94
C ASP A 154 7.95 -14.48 3.04
N PHE A 155 8.13 -13.24 3.51
CA PHE A 155 7.06 -12.24 3.47
C PHE A 155 6.58 -11.96 2.04
N ILE A 156 7.51 -11.75 1.09
CA ILE A 156 7.16 -11.50 -0.32
C ILE A 156 6.41 -12.70 -0.91
N LYS A 157 6.86 -13.93 -0.69
CA LYS A 157 6.16 -15.13 -1.19
C LYS A 157 4.70 -15.15 -0.70
N LEU A 158 4.47 -14.91 0.60
CA LEU A 158 3.13 -14.95 1.17
C LEU A 158 2.21 -13.89 0.57
N ILE A 159 2.65 -12.63 0.45
CA ILE A 159 1.80 -11.60 -0.15
C ILE A 159 1.53 -11.88 -1.63
N MET A 160 2.50 -12.44 -2.37
CA MET A 160 2.38 -12.74 -3.79
C MET A 160 1.40 -13.88 -4.08
N GLU A 161 1.10 -14.72 -3.08
CA GLU A 161 0.08 -15.78 -3.19
C GLU A 161 -1.36 -15.24 -3.07
N THR A 162 -1.55 -14.03 -2.54
CA THR A 162 -2.87 -13.41 -2.38
C THR A 162 -3.51 -13.04 -3.70
N SER A 163 -4.85 -13.05 -3.77
CA SER A 163 -5.58 -12.65 -4.97
C SER A 163 -5.37 -11.16 -5.30
N VAL A 164 -5.22 -10.31 -4.27
CA VAL A 164 -4.92 -8.88 -4.42
C VAL A 164 -3.60 -8.65 -5.15
N MET A 165 -2.52 -9.32 -4.75
CA MET A 165 -1.21 -9.16 -5.41
C MET A 165 -1.17 -9.81 -6.78
N LYS A 166 -1.81 -10.98 -6.96
CA LYS A 166 -1.95 -11.62 -8.29
C LYS A 166 -2.65 -10.68 -9.28
N LEU A 167 -3.79 -10.10 -8.89
CA LEU A 167 -4.51 -9.13 -9.70
C LEU A 167 -3.65 -7.89 -10.00
N THR A 168 -2.92 -7.38 -9.01
CA THR A 168 -2.01 -6.23 -9.19
C THR A 168 -0.94 -6.53 -10.24
N MET A 169 -0.29 -7.69 -10.15
CA MET A 169 0.75 -8.08 -11.10
C MET A 169 0.21 -8.29 -12.51
N GLU A 170 -0.97 -8.89 -12.66
CA GLU A 170 -1.63 -9.02 -13.96
C GLU A 170 -1.92 -7.66 -14.59
N ILE A 171 -2.38 -6.69 -13.81
CA ILE A 171 -2.63 -5.32 -14.28
C ILE A 171 -1.31 -4.66 -14.71
N LEU A 172 -0.24 -4.79 -13.91
CA LEU A 172 1.07 -4.24 -14.24
C LEU A 172 1.69 -4.89 -15.48
N ALA A 173 1.52 -6.21 -15.64
CA ALA A 173 1.99 -6.94 -16.81
C ALA A 173 1.29 -6.47 -18.08
N LYS A 174 -0.04 -6.30 -18.02
CA LYS A 174 -0.84 -5.79 -19.15
C LYS A 174 -0.52 -4.33 -19.48
N ALA A 175 -0.18 -3.52 -18.48
CA ALA A 175 0.32 -2.15 -18.66
C ALA A 175 1.77 -2.08 -19.13
N GLY A 176 2.44 -3.21 -19.33
CA GLY A 176 3.82 -3.28 -19.84
C GLY A 176 4.88 -2.87 -18.81
N PHE A 177 4.56 -2.86 -17.52
CA PHE A 177 5.51 -2.56 -16.45
C PHE A 177 6.31 -3.79 -16.00
N THR A 178 5.81 -5.00 -16.28
CA THR A 178 6.48 -6.28 -16.05
C THR A 178 6.00 -7.30 -17.09
N SER A 179 6.59 -8.50 -17.13
CA SER A 179 6.02 -9.62 -17.90
C SER A 179 5.07 -10.43 -17.04
N SER A 180 4.27 -11.32 -17.63
CA SER A 180 3.39 -12.24 -16.89
C SER A 180 4.11 -13.36 -16.13
N ASP A 181 5.45 -13.26 -15.96
CA ASP A 181 6.25 -14.29 -15.31
C ASP A 181 6.27 -14.04 -13.78
N PRO A 182 5.79 -14.99 -12.95
CA PRO A 182 5.84 -14.87 -11.50
C PRO A 182 7.23 -14.57 -10.94
N HIS A 183 8.31 -15.04 -11.59
CA HIS A 183 9.68 -14.74 -11.16
C HIS A 183 10.01 -13.25 -11.34
N HIS A 184 9.57 -12.64 -12.44
CA HIS A 184 9.72 -11.20 -12.64
C HIS A 184 8.84 -10.39 -11.69
N HIS A 185 7.65 -10.89 -11.34
CA HIS A 185 6.81 -10.26 -10.32
C HIS A 185 7.49 -10.23 -8.94
N PHE A 186 8.02 -11.37 -8.49
CA PHE A 186 8.77 -11.46 -7.24
C PHE A 186 9.94 -10.49 -7.24
N LYS A 187 10.76 -10.52 -8.30
CA LYS A 187 11.91 -9.63 -8.46
C LYS A 187 11.52 -8.15 -8.46
N LEU A 188 10.40 -7.79 -9.09
CA LEU A 188 9.89 -6.43 -9.09
C LEU A 188 9.57 -5.96 -7.67
N ILE A 189 8.81 -6.75 -6.90
CA ILE A 189 8.46 -6.39 -5.52
C ILE A 189 9.69 -6.32 -4.62
N LYS A 190 10.59 -7.31 -4.72
CA LYS A 190 11.87 -7.31 -3.99
C LYS A 190 12.65 -6.03 -4.28
N THR A 191 12.86 -5.69 -5.55
CA THR A 191 13.63 -4.50 -5.92
C THR A 191 12.94 -3.19 -5.53
N LEU A 192 11.62 -3.07 -5.68
CA LEU A 192 10.93 -1.82 -5.36
C LEU A 192 10.91 -1.51 -3.87
N TRP A 193 10.74 -2.55 -3.04
CA TRP A 193 10.42 -2.39 -1.63
C TRP A 193 11.58 -2.75 -0.69
N PHE A 194 12.45 -3.70 -1.05
CA PHE A 194 13.41 -4.31 -0.11
C PHE A 194 14.88 -4.15 -0.50
N ASP A 195 15.18 -3.82 -1.76
CA ASP A 195 16.53 -3.42 -2.13
C ASP A 195 16.86 -2.06 -1.49
N PHE A 196 18.04 -1.98 -0.86
CA PHE A 196 18.50 -0.73 -0.28
C PHE A 196 18.88 0.30 -1.34
N TYR A 197 18.68 1.56 -0.98
CA TYR A 197 19.15 2.70 -1.75
C TYR A 197 19.69 3.81 -0.84
N PRO A 198 20.58 4.68 -1.36
CA PRO A 198 21.20 5.70 -0.53
C PRO A 198 20.28 6.91 -0.33
N ARG A 199 20.02 7.28 0.93
CA ARG A 199 19.37 8.55 1.33
C ARG A 199 20.38 9.68 1.56
N HIS A 200 21.67 9.35 1.59
CA HIS A 200 22.79 10.23 1.88
C HIS A 200 23.88 10.06 0.82
N ARG A 201 24.43 11.16 0.31
CA ARG A 201 25.42 11.16 -0.79
C ARG A 201 26.72 10.38 -0.50
N LYS A 202 26.98 10.05 0.77
CA LYS A 202 28.21 9.38 1.24
C LYS A 202 27.99 7.93 1.68
N LEU A 203 26.74 7.46 1.70
CA LEU A 203 26.37 6.11 2.12
C LEU A 203 25.69 5.42 0.95
N ASN A 204 25.70 4.09 0.93
CA ASN A 204 25.21 3.33 -0.22
C ASN A 204 23.94 2.55 0.11
N ARG A 205 23.74 2.12 1.37
CA ARG A 205 22.64 1.26 1.80
C ARG A 205 22.08 1.77 3.13
N THR A 206 21.05 2.60 3.10
CA THR A 206 20.60 3.30 4.33
C THR A 206 19.09 3.32 4.53
N SER A 207 18.36 2.69 3.62
CA SER A 207 16.91 2.84 3.50
C SER A 207 16.35 1.86 2.49
N SER A 208 15.17 1.32 2.77
CA SER A 208 14.34 0.61 1.80
C SER A 208 12.94 1.24 1.65
N GLY A 209 12.18 0.80 0.66
CA GLY A 209 10.80 1.27 0.49
C GLY A 209 9.87 0.74 1.57
N PHE A 210 10.09 -0.52 1.98
CA PHE A 210 9.34 -1.20 3.02
C PHE A 210 9.56 -0.50 4.37
N GLU A 211 10.81 -0.33 4.75
CA GLU A 211 11.19 0.35 6.00
C GLU A 211 10.57 1.75 6.07
N HIS A 212 10.70 2.56 5.02
CA HIS A 212 10.15 3.90 5.02
C HIS A 212 8.62 3.92 5.18
N VAL A 213 7.91 3.04 4.48
CA VAL A 213 6.43 3.12 4.41
C VAL A 213 5.78 2.37 5.56
N PHE A 214 6.21 1.13 5.79
CA PHE A 214 5.61 0.20 6.73
C PHE A 214 6.21 0.29 8.13
N LEU A 215 7.44 0.77 8.29
CA LEU A 215 8.09 1.02 9.59
C LEU A 215 8.32 2.52 9.78
N SER A 216 9.42 2.90 10.42
CA SER A 216 9.78 4.30 10.61
C SER A 216 11.29 4.49 10.56
N GLU A 217 11.72 5.59 9.94
CA GLU A 217 13.12 6.01 9.93
C GLU A 217 13.28 7.36 10.64
N ILE A 218 14.47 7.63 11.14
CA ILE A 218 14.89 8.91 11.70
C ILE A 218 15.94 9.49 10.77
N LYS A 219 15.63 10.67 10.23
CA LYS A 219 16.56 11.46 9.42
C LYS A 219 16.74 12.85 10.02
N LYS A 220 17.98 13.18 10.42
CA LYS A 220 18.34 14.47 11.04
C LYS A 220 17.44 14.82 12.24
N GLY A 221 17.19 13.84 13.12
CA GLY A 221 16.37 14.01 14.32
C GLY A 221 14.87 14.18 14.04
N LYS A 222 14.40 13.79 12.85
CA LYS A 222 12.98 13.85 12.48
C LYS A 222 12.50 12.48 12.01
N ILE A 223 11.31 12.10 12.43
CA ILE A 223 10.64 10.88 11.98
C ILE A 223 10.20 11.07 10.53
N ILE A 224 10.70 10.24 9.64
CA ILE A 224 10.21 10.08 8.28
C ILE A 224 9.52 8.71 8.17
N GLY A 225 8.60 8.58 7.22
CA GLY A 225 7.83 7.34 7.11
C GLY A 225 6.75 7.16 8.18
N LEU A 226 6.49 5.92 8.58
CA LEU A 226 5.42 5.51 9.50
C LEU A 226 4.04 5.83 8.94
N HIS A 227 3.65 5.03 7.94
CA HIS A 227 2.38 5.12 7.21
C HIS A 227 1.56 3.82 7.26
N ASN A 228 1.86 2.92 8.19
CA ASN A 228 1.14 1.65 8.37
C ASN A 228 0.54 1.55 9.78
N TRP A 229 -0.75 1.21 9.86
CA TRP A 229 -1.48 1.15 11.14
C TRP A 229 -1.08 -0.02 12.03
N ILE A 230 -0.61 -1.13 11.45
CA ILE A 230 -0.21 -2.31 12.21
C ILE A 230 1.08 -2.00 12.97
N TYR A 231 2.06 -1.40 12.28
CA TYR A 231 3.29 -0.93 12.95
C TYR A 231 2.98 0.21 13.93
N PHE A 232 2.17 1.20 13.54
CA PHE A 232 1.72 2.27 14.45
C PHE A 232 1.14 1.71 15.74
N GLY A 233 0.18 0.79 15.64
CA GLY A 233 -0.46 0.17 16.80
C GLY A 233 0.48 -0.75 17.58
N ASN A 234 1.52 -1.30 16.95
CA ASN A 234 2.57 -2.04 17.64
C ASN A 234 3.39 -1.12 18.53
N VAL A 235 3.94 -0.03 18.00
CA VAL A 235 4.79 0.91 18.77
C VAL A 235 3.99 1.72 19.81
N GLU A 236 2.72 2.00 19.54
CA GLU A 236 1.81 2.63 20.51
C GLU A 236 1.55 1.72 21.71
N ARG A 237 1.26 0.43 21.49
CA ARG A 237 1.07 -0.56 22.57
C ARG A 237 2.32 -0.75 23.43
N HIS A 238 3.51 -0.55 22.87
CA HIS A 238 4.78 -0.63 23.60
C HIS A 238 5.19 0.70 24.24
N ASN A 239 4.29 1.68 24.34
CA ASN A 239 4.54 3.01 24.93
C ASN A 239 5.69 3.79 24.26
N GLN A 240 6.03 3.46 23.02
CA GLN A 240 7.05 4.16 22.24
C GLN A 240 6.44 5.34 21.47
N LEU A 241 5.16 5.22 21.09
CA LEU A 241 4.42 6.25 20.37
C LEU A 241 3.36 6.90 21.27
N ASN A 242 3.30 8.22 21.22
CA ASN A 242 2.23 9.03 21.80
C ASN A 242 1.44 9.72 20.68
N TYR A 243 0.20 9.29 20.46
CA TYR A 243 -0.75 9.91 19.55
C TYR A 243 -1.25 11.23 20.15
N LYS A 244 -1.33 12.31 19.36
CA LYS A 244 -1.65 13.66 19.87
C LYS A 244 -2.96 14.24 19.35
N GLY A 245 -3.63 13.57 18.41
CA GLY A 245 -4.87 14.03 17.82
C GLY A 245 -4.91 13.91 16.29
N TRP A 246 -6.11 14.08 15.74
CA TRP A 246 -6.38 13.90 14.31
C TRP A 246 -6.57 15.24 13.59
N LEU A 247 -6.09 15.33 12.35
CA LEU A 247 -6.24 16.49 11.47
C LEU A 247 -7.33 16.26 10.41
N SER A 248 -7.44 15.06 9.89
CA SER A 248 -8.53 14.66 8.98
C SER A 248 -8.75 13.16 9.03
N LYS A 249 -9.96 12.72 8.69
CA LYS A 249 -10.33 11.31 8.65
C LYS A 249 -11.46 11.07 7.66
N VAL A 250 -11.47 9.89 7.03
CA VAL A 250 -12.60 9.40 6.24
C VAL A 250 -12.82 7.92 6.54
N LYS A 251 -14.08 7.49 6.55
CA LYS A 251 -14.43 6.08 6.60
C LYS A 251 -14.70 5.58 5.18
N LEU A 252 -14.00 4.53 4.78
CA LEU A 252 -14.23 3.80 3.53
C LEU A 252 -15.24 2.68 3.82
N ARG A 253 -16.45 3.09 4.22
CA ARG A 253 -17.52 2.21 4.72
C ARG A 253 -17.03 1.31 5.86
N ASP A 254 -17.24 0.01 5.76
CA ASP A 254 -16.82 -1.05 6.68
C ASP A 254 -15.51 -1.74 6.24
N ARG A 255 -14.89 -1.26 5.14
CA ARG A 255 -13.66 -1.84 4.59
C ARG A 255 -12.40 -1.32 5.28
N ALA A 256 -12.32 0.00 5.44
CA ALA A 256 -11.15 0.65 6.04
C ALA A 256 -11.49 2.06 6.53
N GLN A 257 -10.53 2.69 7.20
CA GLN A 257 -10.53 4.13 7.45
C GLN A 257 -9.23 4.73 6.93
N VAL A 258 -9.22 6.03 6.68
CA VAL A 258 -7.99 6.79 6.47
C VAL A 258 -7.96 7.88 7.52
N VAL A 259 -6.81 8.05 8.16
CA VAL A 259 -6.59 9.09 9.14
C VAL A 259 -5.36 9.91 8.78
N LYS A 260 -5.37 11.17 9.18
CA LYS A 260 -4.23 12.06 9.20
C LYS A 260 -4.04 12.52 10.64
N VAL A 261 -2.88 12.28 11.21
CA VAL A 261 -2.64 12.39 12.65
C VAL A 261 -1.32 13.10 12.97
N ASN A 262 -1.23 13.61 14.20
CA ASN A 262 0.01 14.07 14.82
C ASN A 262 0.40 13.09 15.92
N PHE A 263 1.69 12.83 16.09
CA PHE A 263 2.20 11.96 17.16
C PHE A 263 3.67 12.26 17.46
N SER A 264 4.17 11.68 18.54
CA SER A 264 5.61 11.51 18.77
C SER A 264 5.99 10.05 18.89
N LEU A 265 7.18 9.67 18.39
CA LEU A 265 7.77 8.34 18.54
C LEU A 265 9.13 8.51 19.24
N ASN A 266 9.34 7.81 20.35
CA ASN A 266 10.56 7.88 21.16
C ASN A 266 10.98 9.33 21.48
N GLY A 267 10.00 10.18 21.80
CA GLY A 267 10.21 11.61 22.11
C GLY A 267 10.41 12.54 20.91
N LEU A 268 10.55 12.01 19.68
CA LEU A 268 10.64 12.81 18.47
C LEU A 268 9.24 13.11 17.93
N ASN A 269 8.97 14.37 17.55
CA ASN A 269 7.66 14.76 17.01
C ASN A 269 7.57 14.48 15.50
N LYS A 270 6.42 13.95 15.07
CA LYS A 270 5.99 13.92 13.66
C LYS A 270 4.72 14.75 13.50
N THR A 271 4.87 15.89 12.82
CA THR A 271 3.79 16.88 12.70
C THR A 271 2.55 16.35 11.99
N VAL A 272 2.76 15.53 10.95
CA VAL A 272 1.69 14.95 10.14
C VAL A 272 2.13 13.58 9.63
N SER A 273 1.30 12.56 9.82
CA SER A 273 1.30 11.34 9.03
C SER A 273 -0.11 10.98 8.61
N SER A 274 -0.26 10.31 7.49
CA SER A 274 -1.52 9.72 7.06
C SER A 274 -1.35 8.27 6.66
N PHE A 275 -2.35 7.45 6.99
CA PHE A 275 -2.33 6.01 6.81
C PHE A 275 -3.75 5.44 6.79
N PHE A 276 -3.89 4.24 6.22
CA PHE A 276 -5.10 3.44 6.32
C PHE A 276 -5.19 2.78 7.70
N ILE A 277 -6.40 2.48 8.17
CA ILE A 277 -6.67 1.62 9.33
C ILE A 277 -7.59 0.49 8.88
N GLY A 278 -7.22 -0.75 9.22
CA GLY A 278 -8.01 -1.96 8.97
C GLY A 278 -7.75 -2.66 7.64
N THR A 279 -6.88 -2.10 6.80
CA THR A 279 -6.41 -2.72 5.55
C THR A 279 -5.38 -3.82 5.82
N SER A 280 -5.30 -4.82 4.93
CA SER A 280 -4.24 -5.82 4.94
C SER A 280 -2.90 -5.28 4.39
N PRO A 281 -1.73 -5.81 4.83
CA PRO A 281 -0.43 -5.41 4.28
C PRO A 281 -0.33 -5.58 2.76
N GLU A 282 -0.86 -6.68 2.23
CA GLU A 282 -0.89 -6.99 0.80
C GLU A 282 -1.72 -5.97 0.00
N LEU A 283 -2.84 -5.48 0.54
CA LEU A 283 -3.65 -4.44 -0.11
C LEU A 283 -2.92 -3.09 -0.14
N GLU A 284 -2.33 -2.66 0.98
CA GLU A 284 -1.56 -1.42 1.01
C GLU A 284 -0.39 -1.47 0.02
N MET A 285 0.39 -2.56 0.03
CA MET A 285 1.52 -2.73 -0.89
C MET A 285 1.06 -2.78 -2.36
N ALA A 286 -0.06 -3.44 -2.66
CA ALA A 286 -0.65 -3.47 -4.00
C ALA A 286 -1.03 -2.06 -4.50
N LEU A 287 -1.80 -1.31 -3.70
CA LEU A 287 -2.25 0.04 -4.05
C LEU A 287 -1.06 0.99 -4.25
N TYR A 288 -0.06 0.91 -3.36
CA TYR A 288 1.15 1.73 -3.46
C TYR A 288 2.00 1.36 -4.68
N THR A 289 2.21 0.07 -4.95
CA THR A 289 2.96 -0.40 -6.13
C THR A 289 2.28 0.04 -7.42
N LEU A 290 0.95 -0.06 -7.48
CA LEU A 290 0.16 0.37 -8.63
C LEU A 290 0.30 1.87 -8.89
N CYS A 291 0.14 2.69 -7.85
CA CYS A 291 0.30 4.14 -7.96
C CYS A 291 1.73 4.56 -8.30
N PHE A 292 2.73 3.84 -7.80
CA PHE A 292 4.13 4.06 -8.12
C PHE A 292 4.39 3.96 -9.63
N HIS A 293 3.82 2.96 -10.29
CA HIS A 293 3.97 2.78 -11.74
C HIS A 293 3.07 3.73 -12.54
N MET A 294 1.81 3.90 -12.14
CA MET A 294 0.81 4.60 -12.95
C MET A 294 0.81 6.12 -12.75
N ARG A 295 1.18 6.61 -11.56
CA ARG A 295 1.17 8.02 -11.16
C ARG A 295 2.37 8.38 -10.27
N PRO A 296 3.62 8.08 -10.67
CA PRO A 296 4.79 8.43 -9.87
C PRO A 296 4.85 9.94 -9.62
N ASN A 297 5.13 10.33 -8.37
CA ASN A 297 5.27 11.71 -7.92
C ASN A 297 4.03 12.60 -8.19
N ARG A 298 2.84 11.98 -8.33
CA ARG A 298 1.56 12.66 -8.59
C ARG A 298 0.45 12.03 -7.77
N SER A 299 -0.66 12.75 -7.62
CA SER A 299 -1.85 12.22 -6.96
C SER A 299 -2.47 11.09 -7.79
N CYS A 300 -2.51 9.90 -7.20
CA CYS A 300 -3.16 8.70 -7.72
C CYS A 300 -4.56 8.62 -7.12
N ARG A 301 -5.57 9.07 -7.88
CA ARG A 301 -6.95 9.17 -7.38
C ARG A 301 -7.64 7.80 -7.48
N MET A 302 -8.13 7.33 -6.35
CA MET A 302 -8.71 6.00 -6.18
C MET A 302 -10.06 6.10 -5.47
N THR A 303 -10.74 4.97 -5.34
CA THR A 303 -12.01 4.85 -4.62
C THR A 303 -12.11 3.51 -3.91
N CYS A 304 -12.87 3.49 -2.82
CA CYS A 304 -13.38 2.30 -2.16
C CYS A 304 -14.86 2.54 -1.85
N ASP A 305 -15.74 1.70 -2.38
CA ASP A 305 -17.20 1.79 -2.28
C ASP A 305 -17.75 3.18 -2.64
N GLY A 306 -17.20 3.75 -3.72
CA GLY A 306 -17.54 5.09 -4.21
C GLY A 306 -16.98 6.25 -3.36
N ILE A 307 -16.32 5.98 -2.24
CA ILE A 307 -15.66 6.99 -1.40
C ILE A 307 -14.27 7.28 -1.97
N PRO A 308 -13.98 8.51 -2.41
CA PRO A 308 -12.70 8.84 -3.01
C PRO A 308 -11.61 8.99 -1.95
N PHE A 309 -10.40 8.58 -2.32
CA PHE A 309 -9.17 8.91 -1.61
C PHE A 309 -8.04 9.06 -2.65
N SER A 310 -6.87 9.50 -2.22
CA SER A 310 -5.71 9.54 -3.12
C SER A 310 -4.49 8.91 -2.49
N ILE A 311 -3.59 8.38 -3.30
CA ILE A 311 -2.29 7.90 -2.87
C ILE A 311 -1.23 8.77 -3.53
N THR A 312 -0.18 9.11 -2.78
CA THR A 312 1.01 9.76 -3.32
C THR A 312 2.19 8.85 -3.10
N THR A 313 2.93 8.58 -4.19
CA THR A 313 4.18 7.82 -4.15
C THR A 313 5.31 8.68 -4.67
N TYR A 314 6.46 8.67 -3.99
CA TYR A 314 7.67 9.27 -4.51
C TYR A 314 8.67 8.20 -4.91
N SER A 315 9.36 8.45 -6.03
CA SER A 315 10.34 7.52 -6.58
C SER A 315 11.76 8.02 -6.36
N LEU A 316 12.67 7.12 -5.99
CA LEU A 316 14.10 7.37 -6.04
C LEU A 316 14.72 6.52 -7.14
N THR A 317 15.65 7.10 -7.91
CA THR A 317 16.39 6.39 -8.95
C THR A 317 17.85 6.28 -8.53
N HIS A 318 18.39 5.07 -8.49
CA HIS A 318 19.79 4.79 -8.20
C HIS A 318 20.26 3.62 -9.05
N ASP A 319 21.45 3.72 -9.65
CA ASP A 319 22.03 2.72 -10.55
C ASP A 319 21.04 2.21 -11.62
N ASN A 320 20.36 3.13 -12.29
CA ASN A 320 19.33 2.86 -13.31
C ASN A 320 18.13 2.02 -12.84
N ARG A 321 18.00 1.75 -11.54
CA ARG A 321 16.84 1.13 -10.90
C ARG A 321 15.99 2.19 -10.21
N LYS A 322 14.69 1.93 -10.12
CA LYS A 322 13.74 2.80 -9.40
C LYS A 322 13.26 2.09 -8.14
N PHE A 323 13.09 2.85 -7.07
CA PHE A 323 12.71 2.39 -5.75
C PHE A 323 11.55 3.23 -5.21
N VAL A 324 10.72 2.62 -4.36
CA VAL A 324 9.72 3.36 -3.60
C VAL A 324 10.46 4.16 -2.52
N ALA A 325 10.47 5.48 -2.65
CA ALA A 325 11.08 6.37 -1.64
C ALA A 325 10.10 6.69 -0.50
N THR A 326 8.82 6.74 -0.82
CA THR A 326 7.72 6.85 0.14
C THR A 326 6.40 6.59 -0.59
N ALA A 327 5.40 6.13 0.14
CA ALA A 327 4.04 5.95 -0.32
C ALA A 327 3.10 6.17 0.86
N TYR A 328 2.04 6.94 0.66
CA TYR A 328 1.03 7.16 1.69
C TYR A 328 -0.30 7.59 1.07
N VAL A 329 -1.38 7.25 1.76
CA VAL A 329 -2.73 7.74 1.45
C VAL A 329 -2.89 9.20 1.89
N ASN A 330 -3.67 9.96 1.12
CA ASN A 330 -3.99 11.37 1.31
C ASN A 330 -5.50 11.57 1.25
N LEU A 331 -5.98 12.48 2.10
CA LEU A 331 -7.35 12.97 2.18
C LEU A 331 -7.50 14.36 1.58
#